data_AF-A0AAF0KVB3-F1
#
_entry.id   AF-A0AAF0KVB3-F1
#
_cell.length_a   1.000
_cell.length_b   1.000
_cell.length_c   1.000
_cell.angle_alpha   90.00
_cell.angle_beta   90.00
_cell.angle_gamma   90.00
#
_symmetry.space_group_name_H-M   'P 1'
#
loop_
_entity.id
_entity.type
_entity.pdbx_description
1 polymer ?
#
loop_
_entity_poly.entity_id
_entity_poly.type
_entity_poly.pdbx_seq_one_letter_code
_entity_poly.pdbx_strand_id
1 'polypeptide(L)'
;MATRSTIMDTNSFRAEHADALDSETRKLTDKRSKVLGESYRLFYRKPVHLVRGEGQYLWDAAGDKYLDVYNNVASIGHCHPAVIEAVTQQMKMLNTHTRYLHETILDYSEALLATTPAAIDRAMYMCTGSEANDLAIRVARAFSGGTGIIVSKEAYHGTSELTSGASPALGSGQPLAPTTRLVMPPDAYRVDAPDLGDWFADQIQQQIDDMAAHGIKFAGFLADSIFSSDGVLPNPRGFLKKAVDVVHANGGIFIADEVQPGFGRTGDAFWGFGRHDVVPDVITTGKPMGNGIPVSGLLAKSDVLAAFSDSIPYFNTFGGNPVAMAAAQAVLKVITEEGLQEHSRVVGAKLLAELRTLMDRYECVGDVRGAGLFIGFELVTDRHSKTPDKTLALNLIEKLREHRVLTSVAGPYGNVLKLRPPLAFQESDIDWLVGALDNSLRELGQ
;
A
#
# COMPACT_ATOMS: atom_id res chain seq x y z
N MET A 1 -4.22 28.18 2.23
CA MET A 1 -3.46 27.55 1.11
C MET A 1 -3.93 26.11 0.99
N ALA A 2 -4.08 25.57 -0.22
CA ALA A 2 -4.42 24.16 -0.41
C ALA A 2 -3.29 23.27 0.13
N THR A 3 -3.64 22.21 0.87
CA THR A 3 -2.68 21.17 1.24
C THR A 3 -2.43 20.29 0.02
N ARG A 4 -1.14 20.06 -0.28
CA ARG A 4 -0.74 19.19 -1.40
C ARG A 4 -0.91 17.72 -1.03
N SER A 5 -0.94 16.86 -2.04
CA SER A 5 -1.01 15.42 -1.80
C SER A 5 0.26 14.94 -1.11
N THR A 6 0.11 14.25 0.01
CA THR A 6 1.23 13.66 0.77
C THR A 6 1.88 12.52 -0.01
N ILE A 7 1.09 11.73 -0.74
CA ILE A 7 1.55 10.56 -1.48
C ILE A 7 2.10 10.90 -2.88
N MET A 8 1.64 11.99 -3.50
CA MET A 8 2.05 12.37 -4.85
C MET A 8 3.06 13.53 -4.89
N ASP A 9 2.94 14.53 -4.00
CA ASP A 9 3.67 15.80 -4.16
C ASP A 9 4.85 15.98 -3.19
N THR A 10 5.00 15.09 -2.19
CA THR A 10 5.96 15.28 -1.10
C THR A 10 7.41 15.18 -1.57
N ASN A 11 7.76 14.14 -2.31
CA ASN A 11 9.09 13.95 -2.90
C ASN A 11 9.06 14.01 -4.43
N SER A 12 8.12 14.77 -5.01
CA SER A 12 8.01 14.87 -6.46
C SER A 12 9.06 15.79 -7.08
N PHE A 13 9.50 15.44 -8.28
CA PHE A 13 10.23 16.32 -9.16
C PHE A 13 9.41 17.56 -9.51
N ARG A 14 10.10 18.70 -9.63
CA ARG A 14 9.49 19.99 -9.96
C ARG A 14 10.36 20.72 -10.96
N ALA A 15 9.73 21.61 -11.73
CA ALA A 15 10.41 22.42 -12.74
C ALA A 15 11.60 23.22 -12.17
N GLU A 16 11.53 23.66 -10.91
CA GLU A 16 12.62 24.36 -10.21
C GLU A 16 13.90 23.50 -10.02
N HIS A 17 13.80 22.18 -10.18
CA HIS A 17 14.94 21.26 -10.12
C HIS A 17 15.49 20.90 -11.51
N ALA A 18 14.86 21.35 -12.60
CA ALA A 18 15.20 20.95 -13.97
C ALA A 18 16.61 21.37 -14.40
N ASP A 19 17.12 22.49 -13.88
CA ASP A 19 18.45 23.00 -14.24
C ASP A 19 19.60 22.19 -13.62
N ALA A 20 19.31 21.33 -12.63
CA ALA A 20 20.28 20.43 -12.00
C ALA A 20 20.36 19.05 -12.67
N LEU A 21 19.61 18.81 -13.75
CA LEU A 21 19.57 17.55 -14.49
C LEU A 21 20.66 17.50 -15.56
N ASP A 22 21.17 16.30 -15.83
CA ASP A 22 21.98 16.05 -17.02
C ASP A 22 21.14 16.18 -18.31
N SER A 23 21.81 16.29 -19.46
CA SER A 23 21.16 16.58 -20.73
C SER A 23 20.14 15.51 -21.16
N GLU A 24 20.41 14.24 -20.90
CA GLU A 24 19.50 13.16 -21.32
C GLU A 24 18.30 13.07 -20.38
N THR A 25 18.50 13.18 -19.07
CA THR A 25 17.38 13.24 -18.11
C THR A 25 16.49 14.45 -18.39
N ARG A 26 17.07 15.64 -18.64
CA ARG A 26 16.31 16.86 -18.98
C ARG A 26 15.46 16.69 -20.23
N LYS A 27 16.04 16.11 -21.29
CA LYS A 27 15.32 15.82 -22.54
C LYS A 27 14.12 14.89 -22.31
N LEU A 28 14.24 13.89 -21.45
CA LEU A 28 13.13 12.98 -21.12
C LEU A 28 12.07 13.66 -20.25
N THR A 29 12.46 14.46 -19.25
CA THR A 29 11.51 15.22 -18.42
C THR A 29 10.73 16.25 -19.24
N ASP A 30 11.39 16.94 -20.17
CA ASP A 30 10.76 17.92 -21.06
C ASP A 30 9.78 17.23 -22.02
N LYS A 31 10.20 16.10 -22.62
CA LYS A 31 9.31 15.29 -23.46
C LYS A 31 8.10 14.81 -22.67
N ARG A 32 8.29 14.32 -21.43
CA ARG A 32 7.22 13.89 -20.54
C ARG A 32 6.24 15.04 -20.27
N SER A 33 6.74 16.23 -19.91
CA SER A 33 5.91 17.40 -19.64
C SER A 33 5.12 17.88 -20.86
N LYS A 34 5.66 17.68 -22.06
CA LYS A 34 4.99 18.05 -23.31
C LYS A 34 3.86 17.09 -23.70
N VAL A 35 3.98 15.81 -23.34
CA VAL A 35 3.08 14.75 -23.86
C VAL A 35 2.16 14.13 -22.82
N LEU A 36 2.53 14.15 -21.53
CA LEU A 36 1.71 13.62 -20.44
C LEU A 36 1.05 14.78 -19.67
N GLY A 37 -0.11 14.49 -19.06
CA GLY A 37 -0.78 15.45 -18.19
C GLY A 37 0.09 15.79 -16.97
N GLU A 38 0.08 17.06 -16.57
CA GLU A 38 0.98 17.56 -15.52
C GLU A 38 0.79 16.85 -14.17
N SER A 39 -0.40 16.30 -13.89
CA SER A 39 -0.71 15.51 -12.68
C SER A 39 0.18 14.25 -12.52
N TYR A 40 0.80 13.75 -13.59
CA TYR A 40 1.73 12.63 -13.52
C TYR A 40 3.09 13.03 -12.94
N ARG A 41 3.32 12.73 -11.67
CA ARG A 41 4.56 13.06 -10.97
C ARG A 41 5.71 12.11 -11.30
N LEU A 42 6.94 12.61 -11.15
CA LEU A 42 8.17 11.81 -11.03
C LEU A 42 8.64 11.92 -9.58
N PHE A 43 9.32 10.89 -9.06
CA PHE A 43 10.01 10.99 -7.77
C PHE A 43 11.35 11.72 -7.90
N TYR A 44 11.81 12.23 -6.75
CA TYR A 44 13.10 12.87 -6.51
C TYR A 44 13.26 14.23 -7.19
N ARG A 45 14.13 15.07 -6.62
CA ARG A 45 14.63 16.29 -7.24
C ARG A 45 15.44 15.99 -8.50
N LYS A 46 16.11 14.84 -8.53
CA LYS A 46 16.81 14.28 -9.70
C LYS A 46 16.19 12.93 -10.07
N PRO A 47 15.20 12.90 -10.99
CA PRO A 47 14.55 11.66 -11.40
C PRO A 47 15.54 10.61 -11.91
N VAL A 48 15.23 9.33 -11.68
CA VAL A 48 16.06 8.21 -12.13
C VAL A 48 15.46 7.61 -13.39
N HIS A 49 16.27 7.50 -14.45
CA HIS A 49 15.87 6.84 -15.70
C HIS A 49 16.25 5.35 -15.66
N LEU A 50 15.34 4.54 -15.13
CA LEU A 50 15.50 3.09 -15.00
C LEU A 50 15.16 2.38 -16.32
N VAL A 51 16.00 1.42 -16.74
CA VAL A 51 15.86 0.70 -18.02
C VAL A 51 15.90 -0.83 -17.88
N ARG A 52 16.33 -1.35 -16.73
CA ARG A 52 16.38 -2.80 -16.44
C ARG A 52 16.03 -3.07 -14.97
N GLY A 53 15.41 -4.20 -14.70
CA GLY A 53 15.19 -4.72 -13.35
C GLY A 53 15.42 -6.23 -13.29
N GLU A 54 15.83 -6.72 -12.13
CA GLU A 54 16.05 -8.14 -11.83
C GLU A 54 16.00 -8.34 -10.32
N GLY A 55 15.05 -9.13 -9.83
CA GLY A 55 14.86 -9.33 -8.39
C GLY A 55 14.55 -8.01 -7.67
N GLN A 56 15.31 -7.70 -6.63
CA GLN A 56 15.25 -6.45 -5.85
C GLN A 56 16.12 -5.32 -6.42
N TYR A 57 16.72 -5.52 -7.59
CA TYR A 57 17.64 -4.57 -8.19
C TYR A 57 17.10 -3.93 -9.46
N LEU A 58 17.57 -2.72 -9.70
CA LEU A 58 17.25 -1.90 -10.86
C LEU A 58 18.55 -1.36 -11.47
N TRP A 59 18.55 -1.04 -12.76
CA TRP A 59 19.66 -0.38 -13.43
C TRP A 59 19.16 0.83 -14.21
N ASP A 60 19.89 1.94 -14.10
CA ASP A 60 19.65 3.10 -14.93
C ASP A 60 20.28 2.98 -16.33
N ALA A 61 20.01 3.96 -17.18
CA ALA A 61 20.52 4.00 -18.54
C ALA A 61 22.07 4.07 -18.66
N ALA A 62 22.78 4.42 -17.59
CA ALA A 62 24.25 4.40 -17.53
C ALA A 62 24.78 3.03 -17.08
N GLY A 63 23.91 2.12 -16.64
CA GLY A 63 24.28 0.80 -16.12
C GLY A 63 24.55 0.79 -14.61
N ASP A 64 24.27 1.87 -13.89
CA ASP A 64 24.43 1.90 -12.44
C ASP A 64 23.35 1.05 -11.77
N LYS A 65 23.76 0.17 -10.84
CA LYS A 65 22.87 -0.71 -10.09
C LYS A 65 22.28 0.03 -8.88
N TYR A 66 20.97 -0.11 -8.68
CA TYR A 66 20.22 0.41 -7.54
C TYR A 66 19.57 -0.72 -6.75
N LEU A 67 19.47 -0.53 -5.44
CA LEU A 67 18.66 -1.34 -4.53
C LEU A 67 17.25 -0.74 -4.44
N ASP A 68 16.23 -1.55 -4.76
CA ASP A 68 14.83 -1.14 -4.70
C ASP A 68 14.25 -1.40 -3.30
N VAL A 69 13.98 -0.31 -2.57
CA VAL A 69 13.41 -0.35 -1.22
C VAL A 69 12.03 0.34 -1.20
N TYR A 70 11.32 0.33 -2.33
CA TYR A 70 10.01 0.98 -2.45
C TYR A 70 8.93 0.15 -3.14
N ASN A 71 9.25 -0.51 -4.26
CA ASN A 71 8.24 -1.07 -5.13
C ASN A 71 7.64 -2.36 -4.55
N ASN A 72 6.31 -2.38 -4.38
CA ASN A 72 5.55 -3.61 -4.11
C ASN A 72 4.71 -4.07 -5.31
N VAL A 73 4.81 -3.39 -6.46
CA VAL A 73 4.11 -3.83 -7.67
C VAL A 73 4.83 -5.05 -8.23
N ALA A 74 6.15 -4.95 -8.45
CA ALA A 74 7.02 -6.09 -8.71
C ALA A 74 7.33 -6.85 -7.39
N SER A 75 6.29 -7.28 -6.68
CA SER A 75 6.40 -7.78 -5.31
C SER A 75 7.29 -8.99 -5.15
N ILE A 76 7.30 -9.93 -6.10
CA ILE A 76 8.19 -11.11 -6.04
C ILE A 76 9.55 -10.85 -6.71
N GLY A 77 9.82 -9.60 -7.09
CA GLY A 77 11.02 -9.20 -7.82
C GLY A 77 10.74 -8.83 -9.27
N HIS A 78 11.55 -7.90 -9.79
CA HIS A 78 11.50 -7.44 -11.16
C HIS A 78 11.85 -8.56 -12.14
N CYS A 79 11.11 -8.60 -13.25
CA CYS A 79 11.34 -9.54 -14.36
C CYS A 79 11.38 -11.02 -13.96
N HIS A 80 10.54 -11.43 -12.99
CA HIS A 80 10.50 -12.80 -12.50
C HIS A 80 10.18 -13.82 -13.63
N PRO A 81 11.04 -14.83 -13.89
CA PRO A 81 10.88 -15.76 -15.00
C PRO A 81 9.53 -16.48 -15.03
N ALA A 82 9.04 -16.93 -13.87
CA ALA A 82 7.76 -17.64 -13.77
C ALA A 82 6.56 -16.82 -14.29
N VAL A 83 6.54 -15.51 -14.03
CA VAL A 83 5.47 -14.63 -14.50
C VAL A 83 5.60 -14.39 -16.00
N ILE A 84 6.82 -14.15 -16.49
CA ILE A 84 7.10 -13.95 -17.92
C ILE A 84 6.63 -15.18 -18.71
N GLU A 85 6.97 -16.38 -18.25
CA GLU A 85 6.58 -17.63 -18.88
C GLU A 85 5.05 -17.81 -18.87
N ALA A 86 4.41 -17.71 -17.70
CA ALA A 86 2.96 -17.90 -17.57
C ALA A 86 2.15 -16.95 -18.47
N VAL A 87 2.51 -15.66 -18.47
CA VAL A 87 1.89 -14.65 -19.33
C VAL A 87 2.12 -14.96 -20.81
N THR A 88 3.36 -15.27 -21.20
CA THR A 88 3.72 -15.55 -22.59
C THR A 88 2.96 -16.76 -23.13
N GLN A 89 2.86 -17.83 -22.34
CA GLN A 89 2.13 -19.02 -22.76
C GLN A 89 0.64 -18.74 -22.90
N GLN A 90 0.01 -18.07 -21.92
CA GLN A 90 -1.41 -17.74 -22.00
C GLN A 90 -1.72 -16.79 -23.17
N MET A 91 -0.87 -15.80 -23.45
CA MET A 91 -1.04 -14.88 -24.58
C MET A 91 -0.99 -15.59 -25.94
N LYS A 92 -0.28 -16.71 -26.07
CA LYS A 92 -0.25 -17.53 -27.30
C LYS A 92 -1.52 -18.36 -27.49
N MET A 93 -2.30 -18.57 -26.42
CA MET A 93 -3.49 -19.41 -26.44
C MET A 93 -4.77 -18.58 -26.59
N LEU A 94 -5.07 -17.73 -25.59
CA LEU A 94 -6.31 -16.98 -25.53
C LEU A 94 -6.22 -15.83 -24.53
N ASN A 95 -6.79 -14.68 -24.89
CA ASN A 95 -7.07 -13.61 -23.95
C ASN A 95 -8.41 -12.95 -24.28
N THR A 96 -9.41 -13.12 -23.40
CA THR A 96 -10.78 -12.64 -23.60
C THR A 96 -11.43 -12.30 -22.25
N HIS A 97 -12.68 -11.85 -22.28
CA HIS A 97 -13.47 -11.52 -21.09
C HIS A 97 -14.09 -12.75 -20.41
N THR A 98 -14.59 -12.59 -19.19
CA THR A 98 -15.13 -13.66 -18.33
C THR A 98 -16.52 -14.21 -18.71
N ARG A 99 -17.16 -13.71 -19.77
CA ARG A 99 -18.47 -14.24 -20.24
C ARG A 99 -18.37 -15.57 -20.99
N TYR A 100 -17.15 -16.02 -21.29
CA TYR A 100 -16.87 -17.38 -21.78
C TYR A 100 -16.16 -18.16 -20.67
N LEU A 101 -16.42 -19.46 -20.59
CA LEU A 101 -15.78 -20.32 -19.60
C LEU A 101 -14.27 -20.42 -19.82
N HIS A 102 -13.51 -20.42 -18.73
CA HIS A 102 -12.07 -20.61 -18.73
C HIS A 102 -11.63 -21.11 -17.34
N GLU A 103 -10.78 -22.13 -17.30
CA GLU A 103 -10.33 -22.79 -16.07
C GLU A 103 -9.43 -21.88 -15.21
N THR A 104 -8.52 -21.12 -15.82
CA THR A 104 -7.51 -20.32 -15.10
C THR A 104 -8.09 -19.32 -14.10
N ILE A 105 -9.24 -18.71 -14.38
CA ILE A 105 -9.90 -17.81 -13.41
C ILE A 105 -10.49 -18.60 -12.23
N LEU A 106 -10.98 -19.81 -12.47
CA LEU A 106 -11.52 -20.69 -11.43
C LEU A 106 -10.39 -21.21 -10.54
N ASP A 107 -9.35 -21.79 -11.13
CA ASP A 107 -8.16 -22.30 -10.43
C ASP A 107 -7.52 -21.22 -9.55
N TYR A 108 -7.37 -20.01 -10.10
CA TYR A 108 -6.83 -18.88 -9.35
C TYR A 108 -7.77 -18.44 -8.21
N SER A 109 -9.08 -18.44 -8.43
CA SER A 109 -10.04 -18.08 -7.40
C SER A 109 -10.02 -19.06 -6.24
N GLU A 110 -9.96 -20.36 -6.52
CA GLU A 110 -9.85 -21.41 -5.51
C GLU A 110 -8.55 -21.27 -4.71
N ALA A 111 -7.41 -21.10 -5.40
CA ALA A 111 -6.12 -20.92 -4.75
C ALA A 111 -6.05 -19.64 -3.90
N LEU A 112 -6.61 -18.53 -4.38
CA LEU A 112 -6.63 -17.26 -3.65
C LEU A 112 -7.56 -17.33 -2.43
N LEU A 113 -8.76 -17.88 -2.56
CA LEU A 113 -9.72 -18.03 -1.45
C LEU A 113 -9.15 -18.94 -0.35
N ALA A 114 -8.35 -19.95 -0.71
CA ALA A 114 -7.66 -20.81 0.27
C ALA A 114 -6.66 -20.05 1.17
N THR A 115 -6.26 -18.82 0.80
CA THR A 115 -5.40 -17.94 1.64
C THR A 115 -6.19 -17.11 2.64
N THR A 116 -7.53 -17.13 2.58
CA THR A 116 -8.42 -16.31 3.41
C THR A 116 -9.15 -17.13 4.48
N PRO A 117 -9.72 -16.51 5.53
CA PRO A 117 -10.63 -17.21 6.44
C PRO A 117 -11.79 -17.85 5.68
N ALA A 118 -12.24 -19.03 6.09
CA ALA A 118 -13.28 -19.81 5.39
C ALA A 118 -14.63 -19.07 5.18
N ALA A 119 -14.90 -18.02 5.95
CA ALA A 119 -16.07 -17.17 5.77
C ALA A 119 -16.01 -16.31 4.48
N ILE A 120 -14.82 -16.06 3.94
CA ILE A 120 -14.61 -15.37 2.66
C ILE A 120 -14.64 -16.43 1.56
N ASP A 121 -15.70 -16.44 0.76
CA ASP A 121 -16.00 -17.56 -0.15
C ASP A 121 -16.40 -17.11 -1.56
N ARG A 122 -16.32 -15.82 -1.87
CA ARG A 122 -16.58 -15.25 -3.20
C ARG A 122 -15.45 -14.35 -3.64
N ALA A 123 -15.15 -14.36 -4.94
CA ALA A 123 -14.13 -13.54 -5.57
C ALA A 123 -14.69 -12.81 -6.80
N MET A 124 -14.31 -11.55 -6.98
CA MET A 124 -14.58 -10.73 -8.16
C MET A 124 -13.29 -10.02 -8.59
N TYR A 125 -13.12 -9.79 -9.89
CA TYR A 125 -11.86 -9.27 -10.45
C TYR A 125 -12.02 -8.00 -11.27
N MET A 126 -11.04 -7.12 -11.10
CA MET A 126 -10.94 -5.79 -11.73
C MET A 126 -9.48 -5.58 -12.19
N CYS A 127 -9.14 -4.41 -12.73
CA CYS A 127 -7.78 -4.12 -13.20
C CYS A 127 -6.93 -3.35 -12.19
N THR A 128 -7.55 -2.60 -11.28
CA THR A 128 -6.86 -1.72 -10.34
C THR A 128 -7.44 -1.76 -8.93
N GLY A 129 -6.62 -1.43 -7.93
CA GLY A 129 -7.08 -1.29 -6.54
C GLY A 129 -8.19 -0.23 -6.36
N SER A 130 -8.18 0.85 -7.18
CA SER A 130 -9.26 1.84 -7.19
C SER A 130 -10.60 1.21 -7.57
N GLU A 131 -10.64 0.35 -8.60
CA GLU A 131 -11.86 -0.36 -8.99
C GLU A 131 -12.30 -1.38 -7.93
N ALA A 132 -11.34 -2.00 -7.23
CA ALA A 132 -11.62 -2.92 -6.13
C ALA A 132 -12.28 -2.21 -4.95
N ASN A 133 -11.72 -1.08 -4.52
CA ASN A 133 -12.29 -0.28 -3.45
C ASN A 133 -13.60 0.41 -3.87
N ASP A 134 -13.77 0.79 -5.14
CA ASP A 134 -15.06 1.27 -5.66
C ASP A 134 -16.16 0.25 -5.49
N LEU A 135 -15.91 -1.00 -5.90
CA LEU A 135 -16.88 -2.07 -5.74
C LEU A 135 -17.13 -2.36 -4.26
N ALA A 136 -16.10 -2.37 -3.42
CA ALA A 136 -16.25 -2.61 -1.98
C ALA A 136 -17.11 -1.54 -1.29
N ILE A 137 -16.93 -0.25 -1.62
CA ILE A 137 -17.78 0.82 -1.09
C ILE A 137 -19.22 0.65 -1.58
N ARG A 138 -19.44 0.24 -2.83
CA ARG A 138 -20.79 -0.05 -3.35
C ARG A 138 -21.45 -1.22 -2.61
N VAL A 139 -20.69 -2.28 -2.32
CA VAL A 139 -21.15 -3.42 -1.53
C VAL A 139 -21.52 -2.99 -0.10
N ALA A 140 -20.67 -2.21 0.57
CA ALA A 140 -20.95 -1.69 1.93
C ALA A 140 -22.26 -0.89 1.97
N ARG A 141 -22.47 -0.02 0.98
CA ARG A 141 -23.70 0.79 0.87
C ARG A 141 -24.93 -0.07 0.61
N ALA A 142 -24.82 -1.06 -0.28
CA ALA A 142 -25.92 -1.97 -0.58
C ALA A 142 -26.31 -2.83 0.63
N PHE A 143 -25.31 -3.36 1.35
CA PHE A 143 -25.52 -4.21 2.53
C PHE A 143 -26.14 -3.46 3.71
N SER A 144 -25.56 -2.33 4.09
CA SER A 144 -26.02 -1.53 5.24
C SER A 144 -27.25 -0.66 4.94
N GLY A 145 -27.50 -0.35 3.67
CA GLY A 145 -28.42 0.70 3.24
C GLY A 145 -27.95 2.12 3.61
N GLY A 146 -26.70 2.28 4.05
CA GLY A 146 -26.09 3.56 4.40
C GLY A 146 -25.19 4.14 3.30
N THR A 147 -24.64 5.33 3.55
CA THR A 147 -23.69 6.00 2.63
C THR A 147 -22.40 6.44 3.33
N GLY A 148 -22.38 6.38 4.67
CA GLY A 148 -21.28 6.84 5.50
C GLY A 148 -20.12 5.87 5.54
N ILE A 149 -18.92 6.33 5.18
CA ILE A 149 -17.69 5.54 5.23
C ILE A 149 -16.69 6.20 6.16
N ILE A 150 -16.08 5.43 7.05
CA ILE A 150 -14.96 5.89 7.89
C ILE A 150 -13.65 5.45 7.24
N VAL A 151 -12.66 6.34 7.20
CA VAL A 151 -11.27 6.07 6.78
C VAL A 151 -10.28 6.76 7.74
N SER A 152 -9.00 6.36 7.73
CA SER A 152 -7.97 7.07 8.51
C SER A 152 -7.61 8.42 7.89
N LYS A 153 -7.05 9.33 8.70
CA LYS A 153 -6.75 10.71 8.27
C LYS A 153 -5.78 10.83 7.11
N GLU A 154 -4.88 9.87 6.89
CA GLU A 154 -3.93 9.87 5.78
C GLU A 154 -4.18 8.70 4.81
N ALA A 155 -5.40 8.15 4.80
CA ALA A 155 -5.78 7.06 3.92
C ALA A 155 -5.65 7.40 2.42
N TYR A 156 -5.31 6.37 1.63
CA TYR A 156 -5.34 6.39 0.17
C TYR A 156 -5.91 5.07 -0.33
N HIS A 157 -7.09 5.14 -0.94
CA HIS A 157 -7.86 3.97 -1.40
C HIS A 157 -8.16 4.00 -2.91
N GLY A 158 -7.76 5.05 -3.63
CA GLY A 158 -7.87 5.09 -5.08
C GLY A 158 -8.06 6.49 -5.66
N THR A 159 -8.41 6.52 -6.94
CA THR A 159 -8.46 7.75 -7.75
C THR A 159 -9.72 7.89 -8.59
N SER A 160 -10.68 6.97 -8.48
CA SER A 160 -12.02 7.19 -9.06
C SER A 160 -12.75 8.27 -8.26
N GLU A 161 -13.88 8.78 -8.75
CA GLU A 161 -14.69 9.74 -7.98
C GLU A 161 -15.07 9.20 -6.59
N LEU A 162 -15.46 7.93 -6.50
CA LEU A 162 -15.90 7.32 -5.25
C LEU A 162 -14.74 7.08 -4.27
N THR A 163 -13.65 6.46 -4.71
CA THR A 163 -12.48 6.20 -3.84
C THR A 163 -11.68 7.46 -3.52
N SER A 164 -11.61 8.43 -4.42
CA SER A 164 -10.95 9.71 -4.14
C SER A 164 -11.69 10.51 -3.07
N GLY A 165 -13.03 10.42 -3.00
CA GLY A 165 -13.84 10.94 -1.92
C GLY A 165 -13.62 10.29 -0.55
N ALA A 166 -12.84 9.20 -0.50
CA ALA A 166 -12.42 8.48 0.70
C ALA A 166 -10.88 8.41 0.83
N SER A 167 -10.14 9.27 0.11
CA SER A 167 -8.66 9.27 0.07
C SER A 167 -8.07 10.64 0.46
N PRO A 168 -8.07 11.00 1.76
CA PRO A 168 -7.56 12.29 2.23
C PRO A 168 -6.10 12.59 1.84
N ALA A 169 -5.28 11.56 1.59
CA ALA A 169 -3.88 11.73 1.13
C ALA A 169 -3.74 12.39 -0.26
N LEU A 170 -4.83 12.53 -1.02
CA LEU A 170 -4.86 13.31 -2.26
C LEU A 170 -4.74 14.83 -2.02
N GLY A 171 -4.84 15.27 -0.76
CA GLY A 171 -4.74 16.69 -0.37
C GLY A 171 -6.05 17.45 -0.59
N SER A 172 -6.11 18.70 -0.12
CA SER A 172 -7.34 19.48 -0.11
C SER A 172 -7.83 19.91 -1.50
N GLY A 173 -7.05 19.67 -2.56
CA GLY A 173 -7.47 19.88 -3.95
C GLY A 173 -8.51 18.85 -4.41
N GLN A 174 -8.59 17.70 -3.73
CA GLN A 174 -9.63 16.69 -3.92
C GLN A 174 -10.57 16.72 -2.71
N PRO A 175 -11.80 17.24 -2.85
CA PRO A 175 -12.78 17.20 -1.78
C PRO A 175 -13.09 15.75 -1.36
N LEU A 176 -13.19 15.52 -0.06
CA LEU A 176 -13.76 14.29 0.47
C LEU A 176 -15.27 14.26 0.21
N ALA A 177 -15.85 13.06 0.09
CA ALA A 177 -17.28 12.90 -0.01
C ALA A 177 -17.95 13.44 1.28
N PRO A 178 -19.09 14.15 1.20
CA PRO A 178 -19.78 14.67 2.39
C PRO A 178 -20.17 13.61 3.43
N THR A 179 -20.27 12.35 2.98
CA THR A 179 -20.60 11.19 3.83
C THR A 179 -19.37 10.48 4.39
N THR A 180 -18.16 10.88 4.01
CA THR A 180 -16.92 10.34 4.58
C THR A 180 -16.65 10.95 5.95
N ARG A 181 -16.17 10.15 6.89
CA ARG A 181 -15.58 10.61 8.16
C ARG A 181 -14.16 10.12 8.31
N LEU A 182 -13.36 10.93 9.01
CA LEU A 182 -11.96 10.64 9.25
C LEU A 182 -11.75 10.24 10.70
N VAL A 183 -10.98 9.18 10.91
CA VAL A 183 -10.52 8.75 12.24
C VAL A 183 -9.02 9.00 12.39
N MET A 184 -8.58 9.36 13.59
CA MET A 184 -7.14 9.38 13.89
C MET A 184 -6.59 7.95 13.79
N PRO A 185 -5.47 7.71 13.08
CA PRO A 185 -4.88 6.38 13.02
C PRO A 185 -4.34 5.96 14.41
N PRO A 186 -4.29 4.66 14.72
CA PRO A 186 -3.76 4.12 15.97
C PRO A 186 -2.22 4.15 15.98
N ASP A 187 -1.64 5.34 16.10
CA ASP A 187 -0.20 5.56 16.16
C ASP A 187 0.33 5.36 17.59
N ALA A 188 0.86 4.17 17.90
CA ALA A 188 1.45 3.85 19.19
C ALA A 188 2.64 4.75 19.59
N TYR A 189 3.27 5.44 18.63
CA TYR A 189 4.34 6.40 18.93
C TYR A 189 3.77 7.72 19.45
N ARG A 190 2.55 8.13 19.08
CA ARG A 190 1.98 9.45 19.43
C ARG A 190 0.77 9.40 20.34
N VAL A 191 0.02 8.30 20.32
CA VAL A 191 -1.19 8.12 21.12
C VAL A 191 -0.79 7.55 22.48
N ASP A 192 -0.97 8.36 23.52
CA ASP A 192 -0.82 7.92 24.91
C ASP A 192 -2.16 7.35 25.40
N ALA A 193 -2.31 6.03 25.30
CA ALA A 193 -3.49 5.30 25.74
C ALA A 193 -3.08 3.98 26.41
N PRO A 194 -3.73 3.58 27.53
CA PRO A 194 -3.43 2.30 28.19
C PRO A 194 -3.65 1.08 27.29
N ASP A 195 -4.69 1.11 26.45
CA ASP A 195 -4.99 0.10 25.44
C ASP A 195 -5.33 0.83 24.12
N LEU A 196 -4.48 0.65 23.11
CA LEU A 196 -4.64 1.33 21.83
C LEU A 196 -5.88 0.83 21.06
N GLY A 197 -6.29 -0.41 21.29
CA GLY A 197 -7.47 -0.99 20.65
C GLY A 197 -8.77 -0.40 21.19
N ASP A 198 -8.88 -0.25 22.52
CA ASP A 198 -10.02 0.43 23.16
C ASP A 198 -10.11 1.88 22.68
N TRP A 199 -8.98 2.60 22.73
CA TRP A 199 -8.92 3.97 22.24
C TRP A 199 -9.38 4.07 20.78
N PHE A 200 -8.91 3.19 19.90
CA PHE A 200 -9.26 3.25 18.49
C PHE A 200 -10.74 2.87 18.25
N ALA A 201 -11.27 1.91 18.99
CA ALA A 201 -12.69 1.56 18.96
C ALA A 201 -13.57 2.75 19.36
N ASP A 202 -13.19 3.50 20.40
CA ASP A 202 -13.88 4.73 20.81
C ASP A 202 -13.84 5.79 19.71
N GLN A 203 -12.70 5.94 19.01
CA GLN A 203 -12.58 6.86 17.89
C GLN A 203 -13.54 6.50 16.74
N ILE A 204 -13.71 5.21 16.44
CA ILE A 204 -14.68 4.73 15.45
C ILE A 204 -16.11 5.04 15.90
N GLN A 205 -16.48 4.71 17.14
CA GLN A 205 -17.82 4.97 17.67
C GLN A 205 -18.16 6.47 17.60
N GLN A 206 -17.23 7.35 17.96
CA GLN A 206 -17.42 8.81 17.86
C GLN A 206 -17.75 9.27 16.43
N GLN A 207 -17.12 8.68 15.40
CA GLN A 207 -17.44 9.02 14.01
C GLN A 207 -18.81 8.49 13.58
N ILE A 208 -19.22 7.32 14.08
CA ILE A 208 -20.55 6.76 13.82
C ILE A 208 -21.63 7.65 14.46
N ASP A 209 -21.42 8.09 15.71
CA ASP A 209 -22.33 9.00 16.42
C ASP A 209 -22.44 10.35 15.70
N ASP A 210 -21.32 10.90 15.20
CA ASP A 210 -21.33 12.12 14.39
C ASP A 210 -22.11 11.93 13.09
N MET A 211 -21.93 10.82 12.37
CA MET A 211 -22.71 10.52 11.17
C MET A 211 -24.21 10.50 11.49
N ALA A 212 -24.61 9.82 12.57
CA ALA A 212 -26.00 9.74 12.99
C ALA A 212 -26.58 11.13 13.32
N ALA A 213 -25.84 11.96 14.05
CA ALA A 213 -26.22 13.34 14.37
C ALA A 213 -26.44 14.21 13.11
N HIS A 214 -25.74 13.90 12.02
CA HIS A 214 -25.86 14.58 10.72
C HIS A 214 -26.80 13.87 9.74
N GLY A 215 -27.56 12.85 10.17
CA GLY A 215 -28.48 12.11 9.32
C GLY A 215 -27.79 11.25 8.24
N ILE A 216 -26.50 10.97 8.39
CA ILE A 216 -25.74 10.08 7.52
C ILE A 216 -25.80 8.68 8.13
N LYS A 217 -26.39 7.73 7.40
CA LYS A 217 -26.42 6.34 7.85
C LYS A 217 -25.06 5.69 7.59
N PHE A 218 -24.45 5.14 8.64
CA PHE A 218 -23.18 4.43 8.58
C PHE A 218 -23.27 3.19 7.68
N ALA A 219 -22.22 2.96 6.88
CA ALA A 219 -22.13 1.84 5.94
C ALA A 219 -20.92 0.93 6.18
N GLY A 220 -19.79 1.48 6.60
CA GLY A 220 -18.61 0.67 6.89
C GLY A 220 -17.34 1.45 7.16
N PHE A 221 -16.32 0.69 7.54
CA PHE A 221 -14.97 1.16 7.78
C PHE A 221 -14.04 0.57 6.72
N LEU A 222 -13.29 1.43 6.04
CA LEU A 222 -12.30 1.06 5.03
C LEU A 222 -10.92 1.48 5.53
N ALA A 223 -10.01 0.52 5.63
CA ALA A 223 -8.63 0.79 6.04
C ALA A 223 -7.67 -0.25 5.46
N ASP A 224 -6.43 0.18 5.23
CA ASP A 224 -5.33 -0.77 5.11
C ASP A 224 -4.93 -1.23 6.52
N SER A 225 -4.71 -2.54 6.68
CA SER A 225 -4.61 -3.18 8.00
C SER A 225 -3.38 -2.78 8.82
N ILE A 226 -2.48 -1.94 8.27
CA ILE A 226 -1.29 -1.45 8.97
C ILE A 226 -1.13 0.08 8.87
N PHE A 227 -2.17 0.80 8.45
CA PHE A 227 -2.18 2.26 8.28
C PHE A 227 -0.92 2.76 7.56
N SER A 228 -0.63 2.15 6.42
CA SER A 228 0.64 2.28 5.73
C SER A 228 0.90 3.70 5.20
N SER A 229 -0.15 4.40 4.79
CA SER A 229 -0.08 5.79 4.34
C SER A 229 0.03 6.77 5.52
N ASP A 230 -0.57 6.45 6.66
CA ASP A 230 -0.46 7.22 7.91
C ASP A 230 0.94 7.15 8.54
N GLY A 231 1.79 6.26 8.06
CA GLY A 231 3.19 6.16 8.49
C GLY A 231 3.63 4.77 8.95
N VAL A 232 2.98 3.70 8.46
CA VAL A 232 3.34 2.30 8.76
C VAL A 232 3.17 1.98 10.26
N LEU A 233 1.94 1.68 10.67
CA LEU A 233 1.53 1.45 12.05
C LEU A 233 0.99 0.02 12.26
N PRO A 234 1.82 -1.03 12.14
CA PRO A 234 1.37 -2.43 12.26
C PRO A 234 1.27 -2.96 13.69
N ASN A 235 1.56 -2.13 14.71
CA ASN A 235 1.72 -2.54 16.10
C ASN A 235 0.92 -1.62 17.05
N PRO A 236 0.45 -2.13 18.21
CA PRO A 236 0.57 -3.51 18.68
C PRO A 236 -0.37 -4.47 17.93
N ARG A 237 0.03 -5.73 17.79
CA ARG A 237 -0.84 -6.75 17.18
C ARG A 237 -2.19 -6.81 17.92
N GLY A 238 -3.28 -7.00 17.19
CA GLY A 238 -4.63 -7.08 17.77
C GLY A 238 -5.36 -5.75 17.98
N PHE A 239 -4.72 -4.58 17.83
CA PHE A 239 -5.39 -3.29 18.10
C PHE A 239 -6.69 -3.09 17.27
N LEU A 240 -6.75 -3.66 16.06
CA LEU A 240 -7.86 -3.45 15.13
C LEU A 240 -9.14 -4.19 15.52
N LYS A 241 -9.03 -5.25 16.34
CA LYS A 241 -10.13 -6.19 16.63
C LYS A 241 -11.35 -5.48 17.22
N LYS A 242 -11.14 -4.70 18.28
CA LYS A 242 -12.22 -3.98 18.98
C LYS A 242 -12.91 -2.93 18.10
N ALA A 243 -12.15 -2.27 17.22
CA ALA A 243 -12.72 -1.34 16.25
C ALA A 243 -13.64 -2.04 15.24
N VAL A 244 -13.28 -3.24 14.78
CA VAL A 244 -14.13 -4.04 13.89
C VAL A 244 -15.39 -4.53 14.63
N ASP A 245 -15.27 -4.93 15.90
CA ASP A 245 -16.43 -5.28 16.72
C ASP A 245 -17.44 -4.12 16.82
N VAL A 246 -16.94 -2.87 16.98
CA VAL A 246 -17.77 -1.65 16.95
C VAL A 246 -18.42 -1.43 15.58
N VAL A 247 -17.70 -1.65 14.48
CA VAL A 247 -18.25 -1.54 13.12
C VAL A 247 -19.45 -2.49 12.94
N HIS A 248 -19.29 -3.75 13.35
CA HIS A 248 -20.35 -4.76 13.24
C HIS A 248 -21.52 -4.48 14.18
N ALA A 249 -21.27 -4.05 15.41
CA ALA A 249 -22.32 -3.70 16.38
C ALA A 249 -23.23 -2.56 15.88
N ASN A 250 -22.72 -1.70 15.00
CA ASN A 250 -23.45 -0.58 14.38
C ASN A 250 -23.99 -0.91 12.98
N GLY A 251 -23.94 -2.17 12.54
CA GLY A 251 -24.52 -2.63 11.28
C GLY A 251 -23.74 -2.23 10.01
N GLY A 252 -22.50 -1.78 10.16
CA GLY A 252 -21.58 -1.57 9.03
C GLY A 252 -20.74 -2.81 8.73
N ILE A 253 -19.98 -2.75 7.63
CA ILE A 253 -19.00 -3.79 7.28
C ILE A 253 -17.56 -3.27 7.39
N PHE A 254 -16.62 -4.17 7.67
CA PHE A 254 -15.20 -3.89 7.58
C PHE A 254 -14.65 -4.31 6.21
N ILE A 255 -14.08 -3.32 5.50
CA ILE A 255 -13.36 -3.52 4.24
C ILE A 255 -11.86 -3.44 4.54
N ALA A 256 -11.17 -4.57 4.45
CA ALA A 256 -9.72 -4.65 4.56
C ALA A 256 -9.07 -4.34 3.21
N ASP A 257 -8.45 -3.16 3.08
CA ASP A 257 -7.63 -2.80 1.93
C ASP A 257 -6.25 -3.45 2.04
N GLU A 258 -6.11 -4.59 1.38
CA GLU A 258 -4.91 -5.42 1.37
C GLU A 258 -4.01 -5.12 0.15
N VAL A 259 -4.20 -3.96 -0.51
CA VAL A 259 -3.35 -3.54 -1.64
C VAL A 259 -1.92 -3.23 -1.19
N GLN A 260 -1.72 -2.80 0.07
CA GLN A 260 -0.41 -2.50 0.64
C GLN A 260 0.14 -3.65 1.53
N PRO A 261 -0.62 -4.20 2.51
CA PRO A 261 -0.10 -5.21 3.43
C PRO A 261 -0.37 -6.67 3.07
N GLY A 262 -1.09 -6.97 1.98
CA GLY A 262 -1.39 -8.34 1.56
C GLY A 262 -0.21 -9.09 0.93
N PHE A 263 -0.48 -10.30 0.44
CA PHE A 263 0.47 -11.16 -0.29
C PHE A 263 1.77 -11.45 0.50
N GLY A 264 1.65 -11.76 1.79
CA GLY A 264 2.76 -12.16 2.66
C GLY A 264 3.70 -11.02 3.07
N ARG A 265 3.39 -9.77 2.69
CA ARG A 265 4.22 -8.58 2.95
C ARG A 265 4.63 -8.44 4.41
N THR A 266 3.70 -8.66 5.34
CA THR A 266 3.96 -8.47 6.78
C THR A 266 4.61 -9.67 7.46
N GLY A 267 4.83 -10.77 6.73
CA GLY A 267 5.49 -11.99 7.20
C GLY A 267 4.61 -12.89 8.07
N ASP A 268 4.07 -12.36 9.18
CA ASP A 268 3.32 -13.16 10.16
C ASP A 268 2.02 -13.77 9.61
N ALA A 269 1.45 -13.19 8.56
CA ALA A 269 0.24 -13.64 7.90
C ALA A 269 0.27 -13.30 6.41
N PHE A 270 -0.51 -14.03 5.60
CA PHE A 270 -0.63 -13.76 4.17
C PHE A 270 -1.32 -12.40 3.92
N TRP A 271 -2.32 -12.07 4.74
CA TRP A 271 -3.04 -10.80 4.72
C TRP A 271 -2.75 -9.99 5.98
N GLY A 272 -2.63 -8.66 5.85
CA GLY A 272 -2.33 -7.74 6.94
C GLY A 272 -3.32 -7.83 8.10
N PHE A 273 -4.63 -7.93 7.82
CA PHE A 273 -5.66 -8.06 8.85
C PHE A 273 -5.45 -9.27 9.77
N GLY A 274 -4.80 -10.33 9.27
CA GLY A 274 -4.51 -11.55 10.04
C GLY A 274 -3.61 -11.29 11.25
N ARG A 275 -2.82 -10.21 11.24
CA ARG A 275 -2.03 -9.77 12.40
C ARG A 275 -2.89 -9.37 13.60
N HIS A 276 -4.15 -9.02 13.35
CA HIS A 276 -5.06 -8.47 14.34
C HIS A 276 -6.19 -9.44 14.74
N ASP A 277 -6.13 -10.70 14.29
CA ASP A 277 -7.15 -11.72 14.58
C ASP A 277 -8.57 -11.23 14.22
N VAL A 278 -8.66 -10.63 13.04
CA VAL A 278 -9.88 -10.08 12.45
C VAL A 278 -10.28 -10.90 11.24
N VAL A 279 -11.58 -11.18 11.11
CA VAL A 279 -12.17 -11.68 9.86
C VAL A 279 -12.92 -10.51 9.20
N PRO A 280 -12.42 -9.97 8.08
CA PRO A 280 -13.12 -8.90 7.37
C PRO A 280 -14.41 -9.41 6.72
N ASP A 281 -15.23 -8.49 6.25
CA ASP A 281 -16.40 -8.81 5.42
C ASP A 281 -16.06 -8.78 3.93
N VAL A 282 -15.17 -7.84 3.58
CA VAL A 282 -14.65 -7.63 2.23
C VAL A 282 -13.14 -7.41 2.32
N ILE A 283 -12.39 -8.05 1.42
CA ILE A 283 -10.96 -7.84 1.21
C ILE A 283 -10.80 -7.25 -0.18
N THR A 284 -10.04 -6.16 -0.31
CA THR A 284 -9.63 -5.64 -1.62
C THR A 284 -8.13 -5.79 -1.82
N THR A 285 -7.71 -6.06 -3.04
CA THR A 285 -6.29 -6.18 -3.37
C THR A 285 -5.99 -5.79 -4.80
N GLY A 286 -4.71 -5.62 -5.13
CA GLY A 286 -4.24 -5.10 -6.42
C GLY A 286 -2.72 -5.21 -6.48
N LYS A 287 -2.02 -4.10 -6.73
CA LYS A 287 -0.54 -3.92 -6.68
C LYS A 287 0.29 -5.22 -6.80
N PRO A 288 0.60 -5.97 -5.73
CA PRO A 288 1.49 -7.14 -5.81
C PRO A 288 0.92 -8.31 -6.63
N MET A 289 -0.41 -8.39 -6.78
CA MET A 289 -1.15 -9.55 -7.28
C MET A 289 -0.66 -10.05 -8.64
N GLY A 290 -0.31 -9.15 -9.58
CA GLY A 290 0.11 -9.52 -10.93
C GLY A 290 1.58 -9.27 -11.24
N ASN A 291 2.41 -8.95 -10.25
CA ASN A 291 3.82 -8.55 -10.41
C ASN A 291 4.06 -7.47 -11.49
N GLY A 292 3.11 -6.54 -11.66
CA GLY A 292 3.14 -5.49 -12.71
C GLY A 292 2.09 -5.62 -13.79
N ILE A 293 1.45 -6.78 -13.95
CA ILE A 293 0.28 -6.94 -14.83
C ILE A 293 -0.96 -6.34 -14.15
N PRO A 294 -1.77 -5.50 -14.84
CA PRO A 294 -2.99 -4.93 -14.25
C PRO A 294 -4.00 -6.01 -13.84
N VAL A 295 -4.13 -6.19 -12.53
CA VAL A 295 -5.08 -7.12 -11.92
C VAL A 295 -5.35 -6.69 -10.47
N SER A 296 -6.58 -6.88 -10.04
CA SER A 296 -7.05 -6.60 -8.69
C SER A 296 -8.23 -7.51 -8.37
N GLY A 297 -8.53 -7.64 -7.09
CA GLY A 297 -9.59 -8.53 -6.61
C GLY A 297 -10.38 -7.91 -5.47
N LEU A 298 -11.65 -8.30 -5.39
CA LEU A 298 -12.49 -8.19 -4.21
C LEU A 298 -12.87 -9.61 -3.78
N LEU A 299 -12.54 -9.96 -2.54
CA LEU A 299 -12.98 -11.20 -1.90
C LEU A 299 -13.98 -10.84 -0.82
N ALA A 300 -15.08 -11.59 -0.68
CA ALA A 300 -16.11 -11.25 0.28
C ALA A 300 -16.82 -12.48 0.84
N LYS A 301 -17.48 -12.28 1.99
CA LYS A 301 -18.52 -13.20 2.45
C LYS A 301 -19.69 -13.18 1.46
N SER A 302 -20.22 -14.36 1.13
CA SER A 302 -21.31 -14.50 0.16
C SER A 302 -22.57 -13.69 0.51
N ASP A 303 -22.97 -13.65 1.78
CA ASP A 303 -24.13 -12.89 2.26
C ASP A 303 -23.95 -11.37 2.16
N VAL A 304 -22.74 -10.87 2.42
CA VAL A 304 -22.38 -9.46 2.25
C VAL A 304 -22.40 -9.07 0.77
N LEU A 305 -21.82 -9.91 -0.10
CA LEU A 305 -21.77 -9.65 -1.53
C LEU A 305 -23.15 -9.72 -2.19
N ALA A 306 -24.01 -10.64 -1.76
CA ALA A 306 -25.36 -10.85 -2.29
C ALA A 306 -26.21 -9.58 -2.30
N ALA A 307 -26.07 -8.73 -1.26
CA ALA A 307 -26.77 -7.44 -1.17
C ALA A 307 -26.52 -6.52 -2.39
N PHE A 308 -25.37 -6.67 -3.05
CA PHE A 308 -25.05 -5.97 -4.29
C PHE A 308 -25.32 -6.85 -5.53
N SER A 309 -24.77 -8.07 -5.56
CA SER A 309 -24.71 -8.89 -6.78
C SER A 309 -26.07 -9.40 -7.25
N ASP A 310 -27.02 -9.59 -6.34
CA ASP A 310 -28.31 -10.20 -6.68
C ASP A 310 -29.24 -9.20 -7.38
N SER A 311 -28.99 -7.91 -7.18
CA SER A 311 -29.83 -6.82 -7.71
C SER A 311 -29.16 -6.00 -8.80
N ILE A 312 -27.82 -5.98 -8.87
CA ILE A 312 -27.07 -5.10 -9.76
C ILE A 312 -26.18 -5.93 -10.70
N PRO A 313 -26.46 -5.95 -12.01
CA PRO A 313 -25.56 -6.52 -12.99
C PRO A 313 -24.19 -5.84 -12.93
N TYR A 314 -23.13 -6.62 -12.79
CA TYR A 314 -21.76 -6.14 -12.79
C TYR A 314 -20.93 -6.91 -13.81
N PHE A 315 -20.18 -6.18 -14.62
CA PHE A 315 -19.25 -6.73 -15.60
C PHE A 315 -18.07 -5.79 -15.79
N ASN A 316 -16.85 -6.33 -15.70
CA ASN A 316 -15.62 -5.63 -16.04
C ASN A 316 -14.98 -6.34 -17.25
N THR A 317 -14.83 -5.62 -18.37
CA THR A 317 -14.39 -6.21 -19.64
C THR A 317 -13.03 -6.91 -19.54
N PHE A 318 -12.10 -6.36 -18.75
CA PHE A 318 -10.75 -6.89 -18.61
C PHE A 318 -10.53 -7.61 -17.27
N GLY A 319 -11.38 -7.34 -16.27
CA GLY A 319 -11.33 -8.00 -14.97
C GLY A 319 -11.44 -9.52 -15.12
N GLY A 320 -10.42 -10.24 -14.63
CA GLY A 320 -10.40 -11.70 -14.67
C GLY A 320 -10.03 -12.31 -16.04
N ASN A 321 -9.46 -11.54 -16.97
CA ASN A 321 -9.00 -12.09 -18.25
C ASN A 321 -7.91 -13.18 -18.06
N PRO A 322 -7.80 -14.16 -18.96
CA PRO A 322 -6.89 -15.29 -18.80
C PRO A 322 -5.43 -14.89 -18.56
N VAL A 323 -4.92 -13.87 -19.26
CA VAL A 323 -3.51 -13.46 -19.15
C VAL A 323 -3.20 -12.86 -17.78
N ALA A 324 -4.09 -12.00 -17.26
CA ALA A 324 -3.96 -11.44 -15.92
C ALA A 324 -4.07 -12.52 -14.83
N MET A 325 -4.96 -13.50 -15.00
CA MET A 325 -5.09 -14.63 -14.07
C MET A 325 -3.87 -15.56 -14.12
N ALA A 326 -3.27 -15.77 -15.29
CA ALA A 326 -2.02 -16.54 -15.41
C ALA A 326 -0.86 -15.85 -14.67
N ALA A 327 -0.73 -14.52 -14.80
CA ALA A 327 0.24 -13.74 -14.03
C ALA A 327 -0.01 -13.88 -12.51
N ALA A 328 -1.26 -13.69 -12.08
CA ALA A 328 -1.61 -13.74 -10.67
C ALA A 328 -1.40 -15.12 -10.05
N GLN A 329 -1.73 -16.18 -10.79
CA GLN A 329 -1.48 -17.55 -10.39
C GLN A 329 0.02 -17.83 -10.25
N ALA A 330 0.86 -17.34 -11.17
CA ALA A 330 2.31 -17.48 -11.07
C ALA A 330 2.87 -16.77 -9.84
N VAL A 331 2.38 -15.57 -9.53
CA VAL A 331 2.76 -14.83 -8.30
C VAL A 331 2.42 -15.63 -7.05
N LEU A 332 1.20 -16.14 -6.95
CA LEU A 332 0.75 -16.90 -5.78
C LEU A 332 1.57 -18.19 -5.58
N LYS A 333 1.90 -18.87 -6.69
CA LYS A 333 2.78 -20.06 -6.66
C LYS A 333 4.18 -19.70 -6.16
N VAL A 334 4.81 -18.67 -6.73
CA VAL A 334 6.14 -18.22 -6.31
C VAL A 334 6.18 -17.86 -4.83
N ILE A 335 5.19 -17.12 -4.32
CA ILE A 335 5.12 -16.78 -2.89
C ILE A 335 5.12 -18.03 -2.00
N THR A 336 4.43 -19.08 -2.44
CA THR A 336 4.30 -20.34 -1.70
C THR A 336 5.56 -21.21 -1.85
N GLU A 337 6.00 -21.45 -3.08
CA GLU A 337 7.10 -22.37 -3.42
C GLU A 337 8.47 -21.84 -2.97
N GLU A 338 8.69 -20.52 -3.04
CA GLU A 338 9.93 -19.89 -2.58
C GLU A 338 9.86 -19.44 -1.11
N GLY A 339 8.74 -19.70 -0.41
CA GLY A 339 8.59 -19.38 1.01
C GLY A 339 8.67 -17.88 1.32
N LEU A 340 8.21 -17.01 0.41
CA LEU A 340 8.45 -15.56 0.49
C LEU A 340 7.78 -14.87 1.69
N GLN A 341 6.69 -15.45 2.22
CA GLN A 341 6.07 -14.96 3.46
C GLN A 341 7.01 -15.16 4.66
N GLU A 342 7.56 -16.37 4.83
CA GLU A 342 8.50 -16.67 5.91
C GLU A 342 9.80 -15.89 5.73
N HIS A 343 10.28 -15.75 4.50
CA HIS A 343 11.40 -14.90 4.16
C HIS A 343 11.18 -13.45 4.59
N SER A 344 9.99 -12.87 4.27
CA SER A 344 9.63 -11.53 4.71
C SER A 344 9.66 -11.40 6.24
N ARG A 345 9.18 -12.42 6.96
CA ARG A 345 9.21 -12.45 8.43
C ARG A 345 10.63 -12.45 8.97
N VAL A 346 11.50 -13.32 8.44
CA VAL A 346 12.88 -13.51 8.93
C VAL A 346 13.78 -12.34 8.54
N VAL A 347 13.85 -12.00 7.26
CA VAL A 347 14.72 -10.91 6.77
C VAL A 347 14.19 -9.56 7.22
N GLY A 348 12.87 -9.36 7.25
CA GLY A 348 12.27 -8.15 7.80
C GLY A 348 12.61 -7.92 9.28
N ALA A 349 12.63 -8.98 10.09
CA ALA A 349 13.04 -8.88 11.49
C ALA A 349 14.52 -8.50 11.65
N LYS A 350 15.41 -9.07 10.81
CA LYS A 350 16.84 -8.71 10.78
C LYS A 350 17.03 -7.24 10.37
N LEU A 351 16.38 -6.81 9.29
CA LEU A 351 16.42 -5.43 8.83
C LEU A 351 15.92 -4.46 9.91
N LEU A 352 14.79 -4.78 10.55
CA LEU A 352 14.23 -3.94 11.62
C LEU A 352 15.19 -3.82 12.81
N ALA A 353 15.90 -4.89 13.17
CA ALA A 353 16.91 -4.86 14.22
C ALA A 353 18.09 -3.95 13.86
N GLU A 354 18.63 -4.06 12.64
CA GLU A 354 19.74 -3.22 12.18
C GLU A 354 19.34 -1.74 12.09
N LEU A 355 18.12 -1.43 11.61
CA LEU A 355 17.63 -0.05 11.57
C LEU A 355 17.46 0.56 12.98
N ARG A 356 17.14 -0.25 14.00
CA ARG A 356 17.11 0.22 15.39
C ARG A 356 18.49 0.57 15.93
N THR A 357 19.56 -0.05 15.43
CA THR A 357 20.92 0.37 15.81
C THR A 357 21.24 1.78 15.30
N LEU A 358 20.69 2.19 14.15
CA LEU A 358 20.79 3.57 13.68
C LEU A 358 19.96 4.53 14.55
N MET A 359 18.80 4.07 15.02
CA MET A 359 18.04 4.82 16.02
C MET A 359 18.89 5.03 17.28
N ASP A 360 19.50 4.00 17.86
CA ASP A 360 20.34 4.18 19.06
C ASP A 360 21.51 5.15 18.86
N ARG A 361 22.00 5.30 17.62
CA ARG A 361 23.15 6.15 17.26
C ARG A 361 22.79 7.60 16.93
N TYR A 362 21.62 7.87 16.37
CA TYR A 362 21.27 9.18 15.82
C TYR A 362 19.99 9.74 16.45
N GLU A 363 20.12 10.84 17.20
CA GLU A 363 18.99 11.51 17.87
C GLU A 363 17.88 11.96 16.92
N CYS A 364 18.20 12.24 15.66
CA CYS A 364 17.23 12.63 14.65
C CYS A 364 16.28 11.48 14.24
N VAL A 365 16.58 10.24 14.60
CA VAL A 365 15.72 9.07 14.33
C VAL A 365 14.81 8.89 15.54
N GLY A 366 13.53 9.24 15.38
CA GLY A 366 12.56 9.24 16.48
C GLY A 366 11.96 7.87 16.75
N ASP A 367 11.64 7.13 15.69
CA ASP A 367 11.04 5.79 15.80
C ASP A 367 11.38 4.91 14.58
N VAL A 368 11.48 3.61 14.83
CA VAL A 368 11.68 2.56 13.83
C VAL A 368 10.70 1.43 14.09
N ARG A 369 9.70 1.33 13.21
CA ARG A 369 8.55 0.42 13.36
C ARG A 369 8.23 -0.29 12.05
N GLY A 370 7.65 -1.48 12.13
CA GLY A 370 7.31 -2.24 10.94
C GLY A 370 6.87 -3.66 11.23
N ALA A 371 6.52 -4.37 10.16
CA ALA A 371 6.22 -5.79 10.16
C ALA A 371 6.65 -6.40 8.83
N GLY A 372 7.41 -7.50 8.89
CA GLY A 372 8.05 -8.09 7.72
C GLY A 372 8.88 -7.06 6.95
N LEU A 373 8.84 -7.12 5.62
CA LEU A 373 9.49 -6.16 4.72
C LEU A 373 8.61 -4.92 4.45
N PHE A 374 8.04 -4.33 5.51
CA PHE A 374 7.35 -3.04 5.47
C PHE A 374 7.64 -2.26 6.75
N ILE A 375 8.56 -1.29 6.64
CA ILE A 375 9.14 -0.56 7.77
C ILE A 375 9.01 0.95 7.55
N GLY A 376 8.63 1.67 8.60
CA GLY A 376 8.73 3.10 8.73
C GLY A 376 9.99 3.48 9.51
N PHE A 377 10.79 4.40 8.96
CA PHE A 377 11.96 4.98 9.61
C PHE A 377 11.72 6.48 9.80
N GLU A 378 11.33 6.88 11.00
CA GLU A 378 10.77 8.21 11.27
C GLU A 378 11.82 9.20 11.77
N LEU A 379 11.90 10.36 11.10
CA LEU A 379 12.81 11.44 11.46
C LEU A 379 12.11 12.56 12.23
N VAL A 380 12.77 13.06 13.27
CA VAL A 380 12.32 14.12 14.16
C VAL A 380 13.44 15.11 14.45
N THR A 381 13.08 16.35 14.75
CA THR A 381 14.05 17.34 15.25
C THR A 381 14.33 17.18 16.74
N ASP A 382 13.41 16.55 17.47
CA ASP A 382 13.51 16.28 18.89
C ASP A 382 12.67 15.04 19.27
N ARG A 383 13.29 14.09 19.97
CA ARG A 383 12.64 12.82 20.37
C ARG A 383 11.58 12.98 21.45
N HIS A 384 11.77 13.95 22.34
CA HIS A 384 10.84 14.12 23.46
C HIS A 384 9.51 14.70 22.97
N SER A 385 9.58 15.80 22.21
CA SER A 385 8.41 16.45 21.61
C SER A 385 7.90 15.71 20.36
N LYS A 386 8.68 14.78 19.79
CA LYS A 386 8.36 14.00 18.59
C LYS A 386 8.07 14.88 17.36
N THR A 387 8.71 16.05 17.33
CA THR A 387 8.49 17.07 16.30
C THR A 387 8.99 16.56 14.94
N PRO A 388 8.12 16.41 13.92
CA PRO A 388 8.50 15.84 12.63
C PRO A 388 9.59 16.63 11.88
N ASP A 389 10.61 15.95 11.34
CA ASP A 389 11.61 16.57 10.46
C ASP A 389 11.45 16.16 9.00
N LYS A 390 10.54 16.84 8.30
CA LYS A 390 10.32 16.66 6.86
C LYS A 390 11.54 17.03 6.03
N THR A 391 12.28 18.07 6.43
CA THR A 391 13.39 18.58 5.64
C THR A 391 14.52 17.58 5.62
N LEU A 392 14.88 17.02 6.78
CA LEU A 392 15.87 15.96 6.88
C LEU A 392 15.42 14.72 6.11
N ALA A 393 14.15 14.31 6.21
CA ALA A 393 13.64 13.13 5.49
C ALA A 393 13.77 13.29 3.97
N LEU A 394 13.40 14.46 3.43
CA LEU A 394 13.52 14.74 1.99
C LEU A 394 14.97 14.84 1.53
N ASN A 395 15.88 15.33 2.37
CA ASN A 395 17.31 15.34 2.04
C ASN A 395 17.93 13.94 2.13
N LEU A 396 17.49 13.13 3.10
CA LEU A 396 17.96 11.77 3.29
C LEU A 396 17.60 10.87 2.09
N ILE A 397 16.37 10.96 1.56
CA ILE A 397 16.01 10.17 0.36
C ILE A 397 16.80 10.57 -0.89
N GLU A 398 17.23 11.83 -1.01
CA GLU A 398 18.11 12.25 -2.11
C GLU A 398 19.53 11.69 -1.94
N LYS A 399 20.05 11.66 -0.70
CA LYS A 399 21.32 11.02 -0.39
C LYS A 399 21.29 9.51 -0.60
N LEU A 400 20.22 8.85 -0.19
CA LEU A 400 20.01 7.43 -0.50
C LEU A 400 20.00 7.18 -2.01
N ARG A 401 19.34 8.02 -2.80
CA ARG A 401 19.36 7.94 -4.26
C ARG A 401 20.78 8.09 -4.82
N GLU A 402 21.59 9.01 -4.29
CA GLU A 402 23.02 9.15 -4.64
C GLU A 402 23.83 7.89 -4.28
N HIS A 403 23.52 7.27 -3.14
CA HIS A 403 24.05 5.96 -2.69
C HIS A 403 23.35 4.75 -3.35
N ARG A 404 22.57 5.01 -4.41
CA ARG A 404 21.87 4.02 -5.24
C ARG A 404 20.85 3.15 -4.48
N VAL A 405 20.20 3.71 -3.47
CA VAL A 405 19.07 3.10 -2.76
C VAL A 405 17.81 3.92 -3.06
N LEU A 406 16.77 3.26 -3.56
CA LEU A 406 15.50 3.93 -3.92
C LEU A 406 14.44 3.69 -2.85
N THR A 407 13.89 4.77 -2.29
CA THR A 407 12.81 4.73 -1.31
C THR A 407 11.91 5.97 -1.44
N SER A 408 10.95 6.16 -0.54
CA SER A 408 10.08 7.33 -0.51
C SER A 408 9.76 7.70 0.93
N VAL A 409 8.87 8.67 1.12
CA VAL A 409 8.32 9.04 2.42
C VAL A 409 6.82 8.76 2.51
N ALA A 410 6.31 8.66 3.73
CA ALA A 410 4.91 8.48 4.09
C ALA A 410 4.57 9.29 5.35
N GLY A 411 3.32 9.17 5.79
CA GLY A 411 2.78 9.87 6.95
C GLY A 411 2.36 11.31 6.65
N PRO A 412 1.50 11.89 7.52
CA PRO A 412 0.90 13.20 7.29
C PRO A 412 1.93 14.35 7.25
N TYR A 413 3.10 14.14 7.85
CA TYR A 413 4.18 15.12 7.89
C TYR A 413 5.27 14.88 6.83
N GLY A 414 5.24 13.74 6.13
CA GLY A 414 6.26 13.39 5.13
C GLY A 414 7.67 13.22 5.70
N ASN A 415 7.78 12.83 6.97
CA ASN A 415 9.03 12.63 7.72
C ASN A 415 9.36 11.15 7.97
N VAL A 416 8.49 10.23 7.54
CA VAL A 416 8.70 8.78 7.71
C VAL A 416 9.22 8.21 6.41
N LEU A 417 10.45 7.73 6.36
CA LEU A 417 10.94 6.96 5.22
C LEU A 417 10.17 5.63 5.14
N LYS A 418 9.61 5.34 3.97
CA LYS A 418 8.82 4.14 3.68
C LYS A 418 9.72 3.09 3.04
N LEU A 419 10.26 2.21 3.88
CA LEU A 419 11.13 1.11 3.47
C LEU A 419 10.30 -0.14 3.18
N ARG A 420 10.13 -0.45 1.90
CA ARG A 420 9.27 -1.55 1.44
C ARG A 420 9.82 -2.14 0.14
N PRO A 421 10.90 -2.93 0.22
CA PRO A 421 11.51 -3.54 -0.97
C PRO A 421 10.62 -4.65 -1.55
N PRO A 422 10.90 -5.17 -2.76
CA PRO A 422 10.36 -6.46 -3.21
C PRO A 422 10.60 -7.57 -2.18
N LEU A 423 9.76 -8.60 -2.14
CA LEU A 423 9.94 -9.79 -1.30
C LEU A 423 11.22 -10.56 -1.65
N ALA A 424 11.78 -10.34 -2.84
CA ALA A 424 13.09 -10.83 -3.23
C ALA A 424 14.28 -10.17 -2.50
N PHE A 425 14.05 -9.15 -1.66
CA PHE A 425 15.11 -8.49 -0.87
C PHE A 425 15.83 -9.48 0.03
N GLN A 426 17.16 -9.55 -0.06
CA GLN A 426 17.96 -10.54 0.63
C GLN A 426 18.58 -10.00 1.91
N GLU A 427 18.99 -10.90 2.81
CA GLU A 427 19.74 -10.53 4.00
C GLU A 427 21.03 -9.77 3.67
N SER A 428 21.70 -10.13 2.57
CA SER A 428 22.90 -9.42 2.09
C SER A 428 22.64 -7.98 1.64
N ASP A 429 21.38 -7.59 1.37
CA ASP A 429 21.05 -6.22 1.00
C ASP A 429 20.90 -5.29 2.21
N ILE A 430 20.80 -5.86 3.42
CA ILE A 430 20.68 -5.09 4.67
C ILE A 430 21.91 -4.20 4.85
N ASP A 431 23.11 -4.74 4.68
CA ASP A 431 24.35 -3.98 4.83
C ASP A 431 24.43 -2.80 3.85
N TRP A 432 23.94 -2.98 2.61
CA TRP A 432 23.89 -1.89 1.63
C TRP A 432 22.91 -0.80 2.08
N LEU A 433 21.68 -1.17 2.46
CA LEU A 433 20.67 -0.19 2.90
C LEU A 433 21.10 0.54 4.18
N VAL A 434 21.53 -0.19 5.20
CA VAL A 434 21.92 0.37 6.50
C VAL A 434 23.20 1.20 6.37
N GLY A 435 24.18 0.74 5.60
CA GLY A 435 25.38 1.50 5.29
C GLY A 435 25.08 2.79 4.52
N ALA A 436 24.17 2.75 3.54
CA ALA A 436 23.73 3.94 2.81
C ALA A 436 23.01 4.94 3.72
N LEU A 437 22.15 4.47 4.63
CA LEU A 437 21.49 5.32 5.64
C LEU A 437 22.51 5.97 6.57
N ASP A 438 23.44 5.18 7.13
CA ASP A 438 24.49 5.66 8.03
C ASP A 438 25.34 6.75 7.37
N ASN A 439 25.86 6.47 6.16
CA ASN A 439 26.67 7.43 5.41
C ASN A 439 25.88 8.70 5.07
N SER A 440 24.62 8.55 4.64
CA SER A 440 23.76 9.69 4.31
C SER A 440 23.48 10.59 5.51
N LEU A 441 23.23 10.00 6.69
CA LEU A 441 23.01 10.76 7.93
C LEU A 441 24.27 11.55 8.32
N ARG A 442 25.45 10.94 8.25
CA ARG A 442 26.75 11.63 8.51
C ARG A 442 27.00 12.77 7.53
N GLU A 443 26.74 12.56 6.24
CA GLU A 443 26.87 13.61 5.21
C GLU A 443 25.91 14.78 5.44
N LEU A 444 24.76 14.53 6.07
CA LEU A 444 23.77 15.54 6.46
C LEU A 444 24.05 16.14 7.85
N GLY A 445 25.22 15.83 8.44
CA GLY A 445 25.68 16.39 9.70
C GLY A 445 24.92 15.92 10.94
N GLN A 446 24.30 14.73 10.86
CA GLN A 446 23.66 14.08 12.01
C GLN A 446 24.66 13.32 12.89
#